data_AF-A0A1Y2IVA7-F1
#
_entry.id   AF-A0A1Y2IVA7-F1
#
_cell.length_a   1.000
_cell.length_b   1.000
_cell.length_c   1.000
_cell.angle_alpha   90.00
_cell.angle_beta   90.00
_cell.angle_gamma   90.00
#
_symmetry.space_group_name_H-M   'P 1'
#
loop_
_entity.id
_entity.type
_entity.pdbx_description
1 polymer ?
#
loop_
_entity_poly.entity_id
_entity_poly.type
_entity_poly.pdbx_seq_one_letter_code
_entity_poly.pdbx_strand_id
1 'polypeptide(L)'
;RVVCVADTHNAQDDIPLPPGDILIHAGDLTTWGTEAELHKALRWLSAAPHPHKVFIAGNHDSALAIPERRDAILAAFPDLIYLEDTSVTITVHGRPLKLFGSPRTPRRGSGVFQYFIRSASWPIPPDTDILVTHGPPKFHLDDAAFGCNTLLAALWKIRPPLHVFGHIHDGRGVRQLDWSRKQEAYEASC
;
A
#
# COMPACT_ATOMS: atom_id res chain seq x y z
N ARG A 1 10.96 3.90 13.27
CA ARG A 1 10.55 2.51 12.92
C ARG A 1 9.21 2.55 12.20
N VAL A 2 9.12 1.85 11.08
CA VAL A 2 7.86 1.65 10.32
C VAL A 2 7.37 0.23 10.55
N VAL A 3 6.08 0.06 10.81
CA VAL A 3 5.39 -1.22 10.94
C VAL A 3 4.48 -1.38 9.73
N CYS A 4 4.63 -2.47 9.00
CA CYS A 4 3.96 -2.69 7.71
C CYS A 4 3.05 -3.92 7.81
N VAL A 5 1.80 -3.76 7.38
CA VAL A 5 0.78 -4.81 7.29
C VAL A 5 0.05 -4.65 5.95
N ALA A 6 -0.51 -5.73 5.42
CA ALA A 6 -1.36 -5.73 4.24
C ALA A 6 -2.26 -6.97 4.27
N ASP A 7 -3.31 -7.00 3.46
CA ASP A 7 -4.11 -8.20 3.18
C ASP A 7 -4.68 -8.86 4.44
N THR A 8 -5.15 -8.05 5.40
CA THR A 8 -5.69 -8.59 6.65
C THR A 8 -7.00 -9.32 6.45
N HIS A 9 -7.80 -8.96 5.44
CA HIS A 9 -9.06 -9.64 5.09
C HIS A 9 -9.92 -10.00 6.32
N ASN A 10 -10.21 -9.01 7.18
CA ASN A 10 -10.96 -9.15 8.43
C ASN A 10 -10.28 -9.94 9.59
N ALA A 11 -9.05 -10.43 9.41
CA ALA A 11 -8.27 -11.18 10.40
C ALA A 11 -7.32 -10.30 11.24
N GLN A 12 -7.59 -9.00 11.32
CA GLN A 12 -6.71 -8.04 12.00
C GLN A 12 -6.55 -8.28 13.52
N ASP A 13 -7.53 -8.93 14.15
CA ASP A 13 -7.55 -9.17 15.60
C ASP A 13 -6.42 -10.14 16.03
N ASP A 14 -5.93 -10.97 15.11
CA ASP A 14 -4.86 -11.96 15.35
C ASP A 14 -3.46 -11.42 15.03
N ILE A 15 -3.34 -10.15 14.63
CA ILE A 15 -2.09 -9.56 14.16
C ILE A 15 -1.43 -8.76 15.30
N PRO A 16 -0.31 -9.24 15.86
CA PRO A 16 0.43 -8.48 16.85
C PRO A 16 1.10 -7.28 16.18
N LEU A 17 0.77 -6.08 16.65
CA LEU A 17 1.40 -4.84 16.20
C LEU A 17 2.54 -4.47 17.15
N PRO A 18 3.82 -4.63 16.75
CA PRO A 18 4.92 -4.17 17.59
C PRO A 18 4.93 -2.63 17.67
N PRO A 19 5.55 -2.02 18.71
CA PRO A 19 5.67 -0.57 18.78
C PRO A 19 6.47 0.01 17.59
N GLY A 20 6.05 1.17 17.09
CA GLY A 20 6.70 1.89 16.02
C GLY A 20 6.22 3.34 15.91
N ASP A 21 6.86 4.13 15.04
CA ASP A 21 6.52 5.53 14.82
C ASP A 21 5.42 5.69 13.75
N ILE A 22 5.41 4.79 12.77
CA ILE A 22 4.47 4.78 11.65
C ILE A 22 3.92 3.36 11.50
N LEU A 23 2.60 3.23 11.44
CA LEU A 23 1.90 2.02 11.02
C LEU A 23 1.33 2.22 9.62
N ILE A 24 1.62 1.29 8.71
CA ILE A 24 1.16 1.31 7.32
C ILE A 24 0.35 0.06 7.03
N HIS A 25 -0.86 0.23 6.48
CA HIS A 25 -1.68 -0.84 5.92
C HIS A 25 -1.79 -0.73 4.39
N ALA A 26 -1.25 -1.70 3.64
CA ALA A 26 -1.14 -1.64 2.17
C ALA A 26 -2.35 -2.26 1.41
N GLY A 27 -3.56 -1.96 1.87
CA GLY A 27 -4.80 -2.42 1.24
C GLY A 27 -5.26 -3.82 1.62
N ASP A 28 -6.48 -4.15 1.16
CA ASP A 28 -7.21 -5.38 1.47
C ASP A 28 -7.44 -5.57 2.98
N LEU A 29 -7.98 -4.51 3.59
CA LEU A 29 -8.40 -4.53 4.99
C LEU A 29 -9.52 -5.55 5.19
N THR A 30 -10.39 -5.68 4.20
CA THR A 30 -11.66 -6.42 4.26
C THR A 30 -11.70 -7.60 3.28
N THR A 31 -12.66 -8.51 3.47
CA THR A 31 -12.94 -9.58 2.51
C THR A 31 -13.94 -9.15 1.45
N TRP A 32 -15.00 -8.43 1.84
CA TRP A 32 -16.10 -8.08 0.93
C TRP A 32 -16.27 -6.57 0.71
N GLY A 33 -15.51 -5.74 1.41
CA GLY A 33 -15.55 -4.29 1.21
C GLY A 33 -16.80 -3.63 1.74
N THR A 34 -17.51 -4.25 2.66
CA THR A 34 -18.69 -3.65 3.29
C THR A 34 -18.27 -2.53 4.25
N GLU A 35 -19.16 -1.56 4.47
CA GLU A 35 -18.90 -0.48 5.44
C GLU A 35 -18.67 -1.04 6.84
N ALA A 36 -19.40 -2.09 7.24
CA ALA A 36 -19.27 -2.71 8.55
C ALA A 36 -17.88 -3.34 8.75
N GLU A 37 -17.37 -4.05 7.74
CA GLU A 37 -16.01 -4.61 7.76
C GLU A 37 -14.95 -3.51 7.84
N LEU A 38 -15.09 -2.45 7.03
CA LEU A 38 -14.15 -1.31 7.08
C LEU A 38 -14.16 -0.63 8.44
N HIS A 39 -15.33 -0.36 9.03
CA HIS A 39 -15.39 0.20 10.38
C HIS A 39 -14.74 -0.71 11.42
N LYS A 40 -14.84 -2.04 11.28
CA LYS A 40 -14.14 -2.99 12.15
C LYS A 40 -12.62 -2.87 11.98
N ALA A 41 -12.12 -2.90 10.75
CA ALA A 41 -10.69 -2.83 10.46
C ALA A 41 -10.08 -1.47 10.85
N LEU A 42 -10.76 -0.36 10.56
CA LEU A 42 -10.28 0.99 10.88
C LEU A 42 -10.32 1.28 12.38
N ARG A 43 -11.26 0.71 13.14
CA ARG A 43 -11.22 0.78 14.62
C ARG A 43 -9.95 0.12 15.18
N TRP A 44 -9.58 -1.05 14.66
CA TRP A 44 -8.34 -1.72 15.03
C TRP A 44 -7.11 -0.89 14.67
N LEU A 45 -7.08 -0.31 13.47
CA LEU A 45 -5.97 0.53 13.02
C LEU A 45 -5.83 1.81 13.87
N SER A 46 -6.96 2.48 14.16
CA SER A 46 -7.01 3.70 14.98
C SER A 46 -6.56 3.45 16.42
N ALA A 47 -6.94 2.30 17.00
CA ALA A 47 -6.56 1.89 18.35
C ALA A 47 -5.06 1.56 18.51
N ALA A 48 -4.32 1.40 17.41
CA ALA A 48 -2.89 1.12 17.48
C ALA A 48 -2.12 2.31 18.12
N PRO A 49 -1.10 2.05 18.97
CA PRO A 49 -0.38 3.09 19.71
C PRO A 49 0.58 3.93 18.85
N HIS A 50 0.58 3.72 17.53
CA HIS A 50 1.49 4.38 16.60
C HIS A 50 1.09 5.84 16.42
N PRO A 51 2.02 6.81 16.54
CA PRO A 51 1.72 8.22 16.35
C PRO A 51 1.14 8.53 14.96
N HIS A 52 1.65 7.87 13.92
CA HIS A 52 1.17 8.03 12.55
C HIS A 52 0.61 6.71 12.02
N LYS A 53 -0.61 6.75 11.48
CA LYS A 53 -1.33 5.59 10.95
C LYS A 53 -1.79 5.89 9.55
N VAL A 54 -1.22 5.21 8.58
CA VAL A 54 -1.43 5.44 7.15
C VAL A 54 -2.01 4.17 6.53
N PHE A 55 -3.00 4.31 5.66
CA PHE A 55 -3.51 3.17 4.91
C PHE A 55 -3.92 3.57 3.50
N ILE A 56 -3.96 2.56 2.64
CA ILE A 56 -4.56 2.61 1.31
C ILE A 56 -5.64 1.53 1.24
N ALA A 57 -6.52 1.63 0.25
CA ALA A 57 -7.44 0.55 -0.10
C ALA A 57 -6.72 -0.55 -0.91
N GLY A 58 -7.31 -1.74 -0.97
CA GLY A 58 -7.00 -2.78 -1.94
C GLY A 58 -8.22 -3.16 -2.77
N ASN A 59 -8.11 -4.20 -3.59
CA ASN A 59 -9.19 -4.59 -4.49
C ASN A 59 -10.42 -5.21 -3.79
N HIS A 60 -10.33 -5.54 -2.51
CA HIS A 60 -11.45 -6.00 -1.70
C HIS A 60 -12.19 -4.87 -0.97
N ASP A 61 -11.65 -3.65 -0.87
CA ASP A 61 -12.20 -2.58 -0.04
C ASP A 61 -13.25 -1.71 -0.79
N SER A 62 -14.26 -2.38 -1.35
CA SER A 62 -15.26 -1.81 -2.28
C SER A 62 -15.96 -0.53 -1.80
N ALA A 63 -16.29 -0.39 -0.52
CA ALA A 63 -16.94 0.82 -0.02
C ALA A 63 -16.02 2.06 -0.05
N LEU A 64 -14.68 1.90 -0.03
CA LEU A 64 -13.76 3.02 -0.24
C LEU A 64 -13.73 3.50 -1.70
N ALA A 65 -14.20 2.68 -2.65
CA ALA A 65 -14.27 3.06 -4.07
C ALA A 65 -15.50 3.92 -4.41
N ILE A 66 -16.43 4.10 -3.47
CA ILE A 66 -17.63 4.93 -3.62
C ILE A 66 -17.37 6.23 -2.84
N PRO A 67 -17.22 7.39 -3.51
CA PRO A 67 -16.80 8.64 -2.86
C PRO A 67 -17.62 9.00 -1.63
N GLU A 68 -18.95 8.93 -1.71
CA GLU A 68 -19.84 9.33 -0.62
C GLU A 68 -19.68 8.43 0.61
N ARG A 69 -19.47 7.12 0.39
CA ARG A 69 -19.25 6.15 1.48
C ARG A 69 -17.86 6.29 2.05
N ARG A 70 -16.85 6.42 1.19
CA ARG A 70 -15.47 6.68 1.59
C ARG A 70 -15.39 7.89 2.49
N ASP A 71 -15.93 9.02 2.06
CA ASP A 71 -15.82 10.28 2.80
C ASP A 71 -16.54 10.18 4.17
N ALA A 72 -17.69 9.50 4.23
CA ALA A 72 -18.38 9.21 5.50
C ALA A 72 -17.58 8.29 6.43
N ILE A 73 -16.94 7.25 5.91
CA ILE A 73 -16.07 6.35 6.67
C ILE A 73 -14.86 7.12 7.20
N LEU A 74 -14.18 7.88 6.35
CA LEU A 74 -12.98 8.64 6.74
C LEU A 74 -13.30 9.69 7.81
N ALA A 75 -14.47 10.33 7.74
CA ALA A 75 -14.93 11.27 8.77
C ALA A 75 -15.09 10.63 10.15
N ALA A 76 -15.34 9.32 10.23
CA ALA A 76 -15.43 8.58 11.49
C ALA A 76 -14.04 8.25 12.11
N PHE A 77 -12.96 8.38 11.35
CA PHE A 77 -11.58 8.04 11.78
C PHE A 77 -10.58 9.15 11.43
N PRO A 78 -10.73 10.36 12.01
CA PRO A 78 -9.91 11.52 11.65
C PRO A 78 -8.42 11.40 12.04
N ASP A 79 -8.06 10.43 12.86
CA ASP A 79 -6.67 10.14 13.25
C ASP A 79 -5.93 9.23 12.24
N LEU A 80 -6.64 8.68 11.26
CA LEU A 80 -6.09 7.85 10.20
C LEU A 80 -5.84 8.68 8.94
N ILE A 81 -4.74 8.37 8.26
CA ILE A 81 -4.38 9.02 6.99
C ILE A 81 -4.64 8.04 5.85
N TYR A 82 -5.69 8.29 5.09
CA TYR A 82 -5.99 7.54 3.87
C TYR A 82 -5.30 8.17 2.66
N LEU A 83 -4.65 7.34 1.83
CA LEU A 83 -4.02 7.78 0.59
C LEU A 83 -4.63 7.06 -0.62
N GLU A 84 -5.08 7.85 -1.59
CA GLU A 84 -5.58 7.38 -2.89
C GLU A 84 -4.98 8.26 -3.99
N ASP A 85 -3.89 7.78 -4.60
CA ASP A 85 -3.09 8.52 -5.59
C ASP A 85 -2.65 9.92 -5.10
N THR A 86 -2.36 10.00 -3.80
CA THR A 86 -2.08 11.25 -3.09
C THR A 86 -0.88 11.09 -2.15
N SER A 87 -0.34 12.21 -1.70
CA SER A 87 0.77 12.27 -0.74
C SER A 87 0.38 12.96 0.55
N VAL A 88 1.06 12.56 1.61
CA VAL A 88 1.10 13.26 2.90
C VAL A 88 2.55 13.47 3.31
N THR A 89 2.84 14.57 4.00
CA THR A 89 4.11 14.72 4.71
C THR A 89 3.85 14.65 6.20
N ILE A 90 4.51 13.73 6.88
CA ILE A 90 4.44 13.59 8.34
C ILE A 90 5.80 13.89 8.96
N THR A 91 5.81 14.36 10.20
CA THR A 91 7.06 14.60 10.94
C THR A 91 7.31 13.48 11.93
N VAL A 92 8.47 12.85 11.83
CA VAL A 92 8.93 11.80 12.75
C VAL A 92 10.27 12.22 13.32
N HIS A 93 10.37 12.37 14.64
CA HIS A 93 11.59 12.82 15.33
C HIS A 93 12.19 14.11 14.74
N GLY A 94 11.33 15.07 14.37
CA GLY A 94 11.74 16.35 13.76
C GLY A 94 12.10 16.29 12.27
N ARG A 95 12.07 15.10 11.65
CA ARG A 95 12.33 14.94 10.21
C ARG A 95 11.01 14.82 9.42
N PRO A 96 10.80 15.64 8.38
CA PRO A 96 9.69 15.44 7.46
C PRO A 96 9.94 14.19 6.60
N LEU A 97 8.91 13.37 6.44
CA LEU A 97 8.88 12.21 5.56
C LEU A 97 7.67 12.29 4.66
N LYS A 98 7.87 12.17 3.35
CA LYS A 98 6.81 12.18 2.35
C LYS A 98 6.38 10.76 2.03
N LEU A 99 5.11 10.46 2.25
CA LEU A 99 4.48 9.22 1.85
C LEU A 99 3.61 9.46 0.64
N PHE A 100 3.65 8.56 -0.34
CA PHE A 100 2.70 8.51 -1.45
C PHE A 100 2.00 7.16 -1.42
N GLY A 101 0.68 7.16 -1.57
CA GLY A 101 -0.14 5.94 -1.52
C GLY A 101 -1.04 5.80 -2.73
N SER A 102 -1.19 4.57 -3.23
CA SER A 102 -2.11 4.25 -4.32
C SER A 102 -2.73 2.86 -4.14
N PRO A 103 -4.06 2.72 -4.18
CA PRO A 103 -4.73 1.42 -4.06
C PRO A 103 -4.67 0.60 -5.35
N ARG A 104 -4.12 1.19 -6.42
CA ARG A 104 -4.22 0.64 -7.76
C ARG A 104 -3.41 -0.65 -7.91
N THR A 105 -4.00 -1.66 -8.54
CA THR A 105 -3.34 -2.95 -8.85
C THR A 105 -3.71 -3.46 -10.25
N PRO A 106 -2.86 -4.24 -10.93
CA PRO A 106 -3.25 -4.87 -12.18
C PRO A 106 -4.48 -5.78 -12.01
N ARG A 107 -5.38 -5.77 -12.99
CA ARG A 107 -6.63 -6.54 -12.93
C ARG A 107 -6.39 -8.05 -12.87
N ARG A 108 -6.82 -8.66 -11.77
CA ARG A 108 -6.84 -10.13 -11.55
C ARG A 108 -8.20 -10.68 -11.13
N GLY A 109 -9.27 -9.92 -11.37
CA GLY A 109 -10.63 -10.36 -11.08
C GLY A 109 -11.65 -9.26 -11.33
N SER A 110 -12.62 -9.18 -10.43
CA SER A 110 -13.72 -8.22 -10.44
C SER A 110 -13.65 -7.22 -9.27
N GLY A 111 -12.51 -7.14 -8.59
CA GLY A 111 -12.31 -6.21 -7.47
C GLY A 111 -12.21 -4.75 -7.91
N VAL A 112 -12.30 -3.83 -6.95
CA VAL A 112 -12.17 -2.38 -7.18
C VAL A 112 -10.70 -1.96 -7.33
N PHE A 113 -10.45 -0.71 -7.73
CA PHE A 113 -9.10 -0.13 -7.92
C PHE A 113 -8.18 -0.89 -8.90
N GLN A 114 -8.74 -1.76 -9.74
CA GLN A 114 -7.99 -2.51 -10.73
C GLN A 114 -7.85 -1.78 -12.06
N TYR A 115 -6.70 -1.93 -12.72
CA TYR A 115 -6.44 -1.37 -14.05
C TYR A 115 -5.91 -2.43 -15.04
N PHE A 116 -5.98 -2.16 -16.33
CA PHE A 116 -5.39 -3.05 -17.34
C PHE A 116 -3.87 -3.01 -17.27
N ILE A 117 -3.20 -4.17 -17.26
CA ILE A 117 -1.74 -4.32 -17.00
C ILE A 117 -0.83 -3.31 -17.73
N ARG A 118 -1.22 -2.82 -18.92
CA ARG A 118 -0.45 -1.88 -19.74
C ARG A 118 -0.89 -0.41 -19.65
N SER A 119 -1.92 -0.07 -18.87
CA SER A 119 -2.50 1.27 -18.83
C SER A 119 -2.12 2.09 -17.61
N ALA A 120 -1.36 1.53 -16.65
CA ALA A 120 -1.01 2.26 -15.44
C ALA A 120 0.07 3.32 -15.67
N SER A 121 -0.30 4.57 -15.36
CA SER A 121 0.61 5.67 -15.09
C SER A 121 0.69 5.93 -13.58
N TRP A 122 1.88 6.21 -13.08
CA TRP A 122 2.14 6.39 -11.65
C TRP A 122 2.54 7.84 -11.37
N PRO A 123 1.65 8.68 -10.81
CA PRO A 123 1.94 10.08 -10.51
C PRO A 123 2.71 10.22 -9.18
N ILE A 124 3.68 9.34 -8.94
CA ILE A 124 4.45 9.29 -7.70
C ILE A 124 5.45 10.46 -7.72
N PRO A 125 5.44 11.36 -6.70
CA PRO A 125 6.41 12.44 -6.61
C PRO A 125 7.85 11.92 -6.51
N PRO A 126 8.82 12.54 -7.20
CA PRO A 126 10.23 12.12 -7.16
C PRO A 126 10.87 12.16 -5.77
N ASP A 127 10.33 12.97 -4.86
CA ASP A 127 10.79 13.15 -3.47
C ASP A 127 10.05 12.25 -2.47
N THR A 128 9.45 11.15 -2.93
CA THR A 128 8.75 10.19 -2.07
C THR A 128 9.75 9.39 -1.22
N ASP A 129 9.63 9.46 0.10
CA ASP A 129 10.44 8.67 1.05
C ASP A 129 9.86 7.26 1.25
N ILE A 130 8.53 7.16 1.34
CA ILE A 130 7.82 5.89 1.51
C ILE A 130 6.72 5.78 0.46
N LEU A 131 6.85 4.82 -0.43
CA LEU A 131 5.82 4.46 -1.39
C LEU A 131 4.93 3.36 -0.81
N VAL A 132 3.61 3.50 -0.94
CA VAL A 132 2.65 2.46 -0.57
C VAL A 132 1.79 2.17 -1.79
N THR A 133 1.83 0.93 -2.29
CA THR A 133 0.92 0.46 -3.34
C THR A 133 0.23 -0.80 -2.90
N HIS A 134 -0.95 -1.12 -3.44
CA HIS A 134 -1.58 -2.37 -3.07
C HIS A 134 -0.84 -3.57 -3.68
N GLY A 135 -0.60 -3.53 -5.00
CA GLY A 135 0.14 -4.59 -5.70
C GLY A 135 1.66 -4.36 -5.77
N PRO A 136 2.45 -5.44 -5.99
CA PRO A 136 3.90 -5.37 -6.10
C PRO A 136 4.39 -4.87 -7.48
N PRO A 137 5.63 -4.36 -7.56
CA PRO A 137 6.32 -4.18 -8.85
C PRO A 137 6.72 -5.55 -9.43
N LYS A 138 6.92 -5.64 -10.75
CA LYS A 138 7.40 -6.90 -11.36
C LYS A 138 8.76 -7.31 -10.78
N PHE A 139 8.98 -8.61 -10.64
CA PHE A 139 10.19 -9.29 -10.16
C PHE A 139 10.53 -9.16 -8.68
N HIS A 140 9.76 -8.43 -7.89
CA HIS A 140 10.02 -8.27 -6.46
C HIS A 140 8.81 -8.69 -5.65
N LEU A 141 8.94 -9.86 -5.02
CA LEU A 141 7.90 -10.41 -4.14
C LEU A 141 6.55 -10.55 -4.87
N ASP A 142 6.61 -10.81 -6.18
CA ASP A 142 5.48 -10.89 -7.09
C ASP A 142 5.29 -12.31 -7.63
N ASP A 143 5.11 -13.26 -6.71
CA ASP A 143 4.92 -14.66 -7.05
C ASP A 143 3.93 -14.86 -8.22
N ALA A 144 4.21 -15.87 -9.05
CA ALA A 144 3.59 -16.11 -10.35
C ALA A 144 3.73 -14.97 -11.38
N ALA A 145 4.73 -14.08 -11.21
CA ALA A 145 5.01 -12.93 -12.07
C ALA A 145 3.83 -11.94 -12.13
N PHE A 146 3.20 -11.72 -10.98
CA PHE A 146 1.97 -10.95 -10.89
C PHE A 146 2.17 -9.44 -10.72
N GLY A 147 3.42 -8.99 -10.65
CA GLY A 147 3.77 -7.60 -10.41
C GLY A 147 3.63 -6.70 -11.64
N CYS A 148 3.62 -5.40 -11.38
CA CYS A 148 3.41 -4.39 -12.41
C CYS A 148 4.74 -3.91 -13.06
N ASN A 149 4.85 -4.08 -14.38
CA ASN A 149 5.99 -3.57 -15.17
C ASN A 149 6.14 -2.04 -15.10
N THR A 150 5.04 -1.29 -15.22
CA THR A 150 5.11 0.18 -15.22
C THR A 150 5.45 0.73 -13.84
N LEU A 151 5.11 -0.01 -12.77
CA LEU A 151 5.51 0.33 -11.41
C LEU A 151 7.01 0.10 -11.22
N LEU A 152 7.55 -1.03 -11.70
CA LEU A 152 9.01 -1.26 -11.70
C LEU A 152 9.75 -0.14 -12.46
N ALA A 153 9.25 0.26 -13.63
CA ALA A 153 9.83 1.37 -14.39
C ALA A 153 9.76 2.72 -13.64
N ALA A 154 8.72 2.96 -12.84
CA ALA A 154 8.62 4.14 -11.98
C ALA A 154 9.63 4.07 -10.83
N LEU A 155 9.80 2.89 -10.21
CA LEU A 155 10.75 2.67 -9.14
C LEU A 155 12.20 2.95 -9.55
N TRP A 156 12.63 2.56 -10.75
CA TRP A 156 13.97 2.88 -11.26
C TRP A 156 14.26 4.38 -11.35
N LYS A 157 13.21 5.20 -11.52
CA LYS A 157 13.31 6.66 -11.60
C LYS A 157 13.29 7.31 -10.21
N ILE A 158 12.43 6.82 -9.32
CA ILE A 158 12.11 7.48 -8.04
C ILE A 158 12.98 6.95 -6.90
N ARG A 159 13.20 5.63 -6.87
CA ARG A 159 14.03 4.93 -5.89
C ARG A 159 13.69 5.31 -4.44
N PRO A 160 12.40 5.18 -4.02
CA PRO A 160 12.03 5.48 -2.66
C PRO A 160 12.81 4.58 -1.69
N PRO A 161 13.30 5.11 -0.55
CA PRO A 161 13.96 4.31 0.49
C PRO A 161 13.15 3.11 0.99
N LEU A 162 11.82 3.21 0.98
CA LEU A 162 10.91 2.13 1.35
C LEU A 162 9.72 2.06 0.38
N HIS A 163 9.39 0.84 -0.06
CA HIS A 163 8.17 0.55 -0.79
C HIS A 163 7.42 -0.56 -0.06
N VAL A 164 6.19 -0.27 0.39
CA VAL A 164 5.30 -1.20 1.10
C VAL A 164 4.15 -1.60 0.19
N PHE A 165 3.87 -2.90 0.11
CA PHE A 165 2.79 -3.46 -0.70
C PHE A 165 2.35 -4.83 -0.18
N GLY A 166 1.27 -5.34 -0.78
CA GLY A 166 0.65 -6.62 -0.46
C GLY A 166 0.14 -7.33 -1.72
N HIS A 167 -1.12 -7.78 -1.70
CA HIS A 167 -1.89 -8.41 -2.78
C HIS A 167 -1.43 -9.82 -3.18
N ILE A 168 -0.11 -10.04 -3.26
CA ILE A 168 0.48 -11.34 -3.63
C ILE A 168 0.98 -12.04 -2.38
N HIS A 169 0.12 -12.87 -1.78
CA HIS A 169 0.33 -13.43 -0.43
C HIS A 169 1.56 -14.35 -0.37
N ASP A 170 1.81 -15.13 -1.40
CA ASP A 170 2.99 -16.01 -1.53
C ASP A 170 4.31 -15.20 -1.66
N GLY A 171 4.21 -13.91 -1.97
CA GLY A 171 5.33 -12.97 -2.00
C GLY A 171 5.73 -12.40 -0.64
N ARG A 172 5.08 -12.78 0.47
CA ARG A 172 5.36 -12.18 1.80
C ARG A 172 6.85 -12.23 2.15
N GLY A 173 7.47 -11.05 2.28
CA GLY A 173 8.87 -10.96 2.63
C GLY A 173 9.42 -9.53 2.59
N VAL A 174 10.74 -9.43 2.63
CA VAL A 174 11.48 -8.18 2.48
C VAL A 174 12.58 -8.40 1.45
N ARG A 175 12.73 -7.47 0.51
CA ARG A 175 13.82 -7.47 -0.47
C ARG A 175 14.52 -6.12 -0.47
N GLN A 176 15.83 -6.15 -0.38
CA GLN A 176 16.68 -4.98 -0.55
C GLN A 176 17.06 -4.86 -2.03
N LEU A 177 16.92 -3.65 -2.59
CA LEU A 177 17.34 -3.31 -3.93
C LEU A 177 18.61 -2.45 -3.86
N ASP A 178 19.54 -2.67 -4.79
CA ASP A 178 20.81 -1.94 -4.85
C ASP A 178 20.88 -1.01 -6.07
N TRP A 179 19.90 -1.08 -6.97
CA TRP A 179 19.82 -0.28 -8.21
C TRP A 179 21.06 -0.44 -9.09
N SER A 180 21.72 -1.60 -9.03
CA SER A 180 22.91 -1.90 -9.82
C SER A 180 22.58 -2.37 -11.23
N ARG A 181 23.57 -2.31 -12.13
CA ARG A 181 23.46 -2.90 -13.47
C ARG A 181 23.17 -4.41 -13.44
N LYS A 182 23.57 -5.12 -12.39
CA LYS A 182 23.27 -6.54 -12.23
C LYS A 182 21.79 -6.76 -11.95
N GLN A 183 21.20 -5.92 -11.10
CA GLN A 183 19.77 -5.92 -10.83
C GLN A 183 18.99 -5.58 -12.11
N GLU A 184 19.40 -4.54 -12.84
CA GLU A 184 18.78 -4.18 -14.12
C GLU A 184 18.82 -5.34 -15.13
N ALA A 185 19.95 -6.04 -15.24
CA ALA A 185 20.09 -7.20 -16.12
C ALA A 185 19.19 -8.38 -15.69
N TYR A 186 19.05 -8.63 -14.39
CA TYR A 186 18.13 -9.64 -13.87
C TYR A 186 16.67 -9.31 -14.25
N GLU A 187 16.26 -8.07 -14.11
CA GLU A 187 14.90 -7.61 -14.44
C GLU A 187 14.66 -7.51 -15.96
N ALA A 188 15.71 -7.49 -16.78
CA ALA A 188 15.60 -7.49 -18.24
C ALA A 188 15.55 -8.88 -18.87
N SER A 189 15.80 -9.95 -18.12
CA SER A 189 16.06 -11.31 -18.66
C SER A 189 14.93 -12.33 -18.46
N CYS A 190 13.73 -11.90 -18.05
CA CYS A 190 12.57 -12.78 -17.78
C CYS A 190 11.23 -12.28 -18.37
#